data_AF-A0A0M2HGJ0-F1
#
_entry.id   AF-A0A0M2HGJ0-F1
#
_cell.length_a   1.000
_cell.length_b   1.000
_cell.length_c   1.000
_cell.angle_alpha   90.00
_cell.angle_beta   90.00
_cell.angle_gamma   90.00
#
_symmetry.space_group_name_H-M   'P 1'
#
loop_
_entity.id
_entity.type
_entity.pdbx_description
1 polymer ?
#
loop_
_entity_poly.entity_id
_entity_poly.type
_entity_poly.pdbx_seq_one_letter_code
_entity_poly.pdbx_strand_id
1 'polypeptide(L)'
;MSYADLTDRNAVESALDEFDRLGRWTFLEKYGYVEARDYFLVTDEGRYDSKAIFAAAYEAQHGVAVASDEISGGKAGAARRLQELGFVVEGLDDERGRRTYATFDAALPEFRIPFENLTAIREHLARFDFSEAYIPRSGSYIAMVPADGGLVHYINRGSIYYRRADGTGELIALPVNQLGRSGFTRNATARKPAEVCPECWLELPASGVCPHH
;
A
#
# COMPACT_ATOMS: atom_id res chain seq x y z
N MET A 1 18.93 20.87 -1.13
CA MET A 1 18.44 19.54 -0.70
C MET A 1 19.01 18.50 -1.65
N SER A 2 19.46 17.36 -1.12
CA SER A 2 19.86 16.20 -1.92
C SER A 2 18.89 15.04 -1.68
N TYR A 3 18.61 14.24 -2.72
CA TYR A 3 17.80 13.02 -2.55
C TYR A 3 18.44 12.06 -1.53
N ALA A 4 19.77 12.03 -1.46
CA ALA A 4 20.49 11.16 -0.55
C ALA A 4 20.27 11.50 0.94
N ASP A 5 19.80 12.72 1.24
CA ASP A 5 19.61 13.18 2.63
C ASP A 5 18.42 12.50 3.31
N LEU A 6 17.46 11.93 2.54
CA LEU A 6 16.47 11.01 3.10
C LEU A 6 17.17 9.67 3.40
N THR A 7 17.39 9.37 4.67
CA THR A 7 18.14 8.18 5.12
C THR A 7 17.33 7.27 6.02
N ASP A 8 16.29 7.80 6.67
CA ASP A 8 15.47 7.05 7.59
C ASP A 8 14.34 6.32 6.86
N ARG A 9 14.40 5.00 6.88
CA ARG A 9 13.35 4.14 6.36
C ARG A 9 12.03 4.30 7.14
N ASN A 10 12.09 4.56 8.45
CA ASN A 10 10.89 4.72 9.27
C ASN A 10 10.12 6.00 8.91
N ALA A 11 10.80 7.02 8.39
CA ALA A 11 10.16 8.22 7.88
C ALA A 11 9.30 7.92 6.64
N VAL A 12 9.78 7.02 5.76
CA VAL A 12 9.01 6.54 4.61
C VAL A 12 7.82 5.69 5.06
N GLU A 13 8.03 4.77 6.01
CA GLU A 13 6.94 3.96 6.57
C GLU A 13 5.86 4.83 7.24
N SER A 14 6.27 5.88 7.95
CA SER A 14 5.34 6.85 8.55
C SER A 14 4.56 7.64 7.49
N ALA A 15 5.20 7.99 6.36
CA ALA A 15 4.53 8.64 5.24
C ALA A 15 3.50 7.72 4.57
N LEU A 16 3.78 6.41 4.47
CA LEU A 16 2.83 5.41 3.98
C LEU A 16 1.63 5.26 4.94
N ASP A 17 1.89 5.09 6.24
CA ASP A 17 0.84 5.04 7.28
C ASP A 17 -0.06 6.28 7.23
N GLU A 18 0.52 7.48 7.03
CA GLU A 18 -0.25 8.70 6.89
C GLU A 18 -1.05 8.74 5.58
N PHE A 19 -0.47 8.31 4.47
CA PHE A 19 -1.16 8.21 3.19
C PHE A 19 -2.38 7.30 3.28
N ASP A 20 -2.25 6.15 3.92
CA ASP A 20 -3.36 5.19 4.09
C ASP A 20 -4.45 5.74 5.00
N ARG A 21 -4.08 6.48 6.04
CA ARG A 21 -5.04 7.13 6.95
C ARG A 21 -5.80 8.29 6.30
N LEU A 22 -5.12 9.13 5.51
CA LEU A 22 -5.72 10.31 4.88
C LEU A 22 -6.42 9.98 3.56
N GLY A 23 -5.97 8.93 2.88
CA GLY A 23 -6.29 8.67 1.48
C GLY A 23 -5.50 9.58 0.53
N ARG A 24 -5.35 9.11 -0.71
CA ARG A 24 -4.51 9.76 -1.74
C ARG A 24 -4.82 11.24 -1.93
N TRP A 25 -6.08 11.60 -2.15
CA TRP A 25 -6.47 12.98 -2.46
C TRP A 25 -6.05 13.94 -1.34
N THR A 26 -6.46 13.65 -0.11
CA THR A 26 -6.15 14.48 1.06
C THR A 26 -4.66 14.52 1.36
N PHE A 27 -3.95 13.40 1.17
CA PHE A 27 -2.49 13.37 1.29
C PHE A 27 -1.82 14.30 0.28
N LEU A 28 -2.19 14.18 -1.00
CA LEU A 28 -1.61 15.00 -2.08
C LEU A 28 -1.92 16.49 -1.89
N GLU A 29 -3.16 16.82 -1.51
CA GLU A 29 -3.56 18.19 -1.20
C GLU A 29 -2.75 18.75 -0.02
N LYS A 30 -2.60 17.99 1.07
CA LYS A 30 -1.81 18.37 2.26
C LYS A 30 -0.37 18.75 1.89
N TYR A 31 0.28 17.96 1.05
CA TYR A 31 1.68 18.16 0.69
C TYR A 31 1.90 19.01 -0.57
N GLY A 32 0.83 19.43 -1.27
CA GLY A 32 0.94 20.22 -2.51
C GLY A 32 1.43 19.42 -3.72
N TYR A 33 1.10 18.13 -3.79
CA TYR A 33 1.47 17.24 -4.88
C TYR A 33 0.25 16.87 -5.73
N VAL A 34 0.53 16.33 -6.92
CA VAL A 34 -0.47 15.75 -7.81
C VAL A 34 -0.16 14.27 -7.99
N GLU A 35 -1.15 13.51 -8.45
CA GLU A 35 -0.96 12.08 -8.72
C GLU A 35 0.22 11.85 -9.66
N ALA A 36 1.02 10.83 -9.33
CA ALA A 36 2.11 10.38 -10.16
C ALA A 36 1.55 9.82 -11.47
N ARG A 37 2.29 10.07 -12.56
CA ARG A 37 2.02 9.48 -13.87
C ARG A 37 2.87 8.24 -14.11
N ASP A 38 4.12 8.32 -13.66
CA ASP A 38 5.17 7.47 -14.20
C ASP A 38 5.84 6.57 -13.17
N TYR A 39 5.83 6.90 -11.88
CA TYR A 39 6.57 6.16 -10.85
C TYR A 39 5.78 6.04 -9.55
N PHE A 40 5.65 4.81 -9.05
CA PHE A 40 4.86 4.49 -7.87
C PHE A 40 5.64 3.58 -6.92
N LEU A 41 5.64 3.92 -5.64
CA LEU A 41 6.04 2.98 -4.60
C LEU A 41 4.93 1.94 -4.44
N VAL A 42 5.28 0.66 -4.37
CA VAL A 42 4.33 -0.46 -4.31
C VAL A 42 4.53 -1.25 -3.01
N THR A 43 3.44 -1.48 -2.30
CA THR A 43 3.35 -2.39 -1.15
C THR A 43 2.28 -3.44 -1.41
N ASP A 44 2.09 -4.39 -0.48
CA ASP A 44 0.95 -5.31 -0.53
C ASP A 44 -0.40 -4.59 -0.33
N GLU A 45 -0.40 -3.40 0.28
CA GLU A 45 -1.57 -2.59 0.60
C GLU A 45 -1.98 -1.71 -0.59
N GLY A 46 -1.03 -1.26 -1.42
CA GLY A 46 -1.36 -0.42 -2.55
C GLY A 46 -0.18 0.15 -3.34
N ARG A 47 -0.53 1.11 -4.20
CA ARG A 47 0.41 1.95 -4.95
C ARG A 47 0.36 3.38 -4.42
N TYR A 48 1.53 4.00 -4.31
CA TYR A 48 1.70 5.32 -3.71
C TYR A 48 2.50 6.21 -4.64
N ASP A 49 2.16 7.49 -4.67
CA ASP A 49 2.81 8.49 -5.52
C ASP A 49 4.24 8.71 -5.02
N SER A 50 5.22 8.10 -5.70
CA SER A 50 6.62 7.99 -5.22
C SER A 50 7.22 9.35 -4.82
N LYS A 51 6.90 10.39 -5.59
CA LYS A 51 7.34 11.77 -5.35
C LYS A 51 6.74 12.36 -4.07
N ALA A 52 5.45 12.16 -3.84
CA ALA A 52 4.76 12.68 -2.67
C ALA A 52 5.17 11.94 -1.39
N ILE A 53 5.32 10.61 -1.47
CA ILE A 53 5.85 9.81 -0.35
C ILE A 53 7.26 10.25 0.03
N PHE A 54 8.13 10.45 -0.96
CA PHE A 54 9.48 10.96 -0.70
C PHE A 54 9.43 12.31 0.02
N ALA A 55 8.61 13.26 -0.45
CA ALA A 55 8.51 14.58 0.13
C ALA A 55 8.01 14.56 1.57
N ALA A 56 6.95 13.79 1.84
CA ALA A 56 6.40 13.64 3.19
C ALA A 56 7.41 12.98 4.13
N ALA A 57 8.13 11.95 3.67
CA ALA A 57 9.18 11.29 4.45
C ALA A 57 10.35 12.24 4.73
N TYR A 58 10.74 13.04 3.74
CA TYR A 58 11.80 14.03 3.88
C TYR A 58 11.43 15.09 4.93
N GLU A 59 10.21 15.62 4.86
CA GLU A 59 9.68 16.57 5.83
C GLU A 59 9.59 15.95 7.23
N ALA A 60 9.15 14.69 7.35
CA ALA A 60 9.11 13.99 8.62
C ALA A 60 10.50 13.82 9.25
N GLN A 61 11.53 13.52 8.44
CA GLN A 61 12.89 13.35 8.93
C GLN A 61 13.58 14.68 9.28
N HIS A 62 13.39 15.72 8.46
CA HIS A 62 14.19 16.95 8.53
C HIS A 62 13.42 18.18 9.02
N GLY A 63 12.09 18.09 9.14
CA GLY A 63 11.21 19.20 9.48
C GLY A 63 11.09 20.27 8.39
N VAL A 64 11.54 19.97 7.17
CA VAL A 64 11.54 20.92 6.04
C VAL A 64 10.72 20.34 4.90
N ALA A 65 9.66 21.07 4.53
CA ALA A 65 8.82 20.73 3.39
C ALA A 65 9.61 20.86 2.08
N VAL A 66 9.34 19.95 1.16
CA VAL A 66 9.95 19.90 -0.18
C VAL A 66 8.88 20.27 -1.19
N ALA A 67 9.13 21.25 -2.04
CA ALA A 67 8.19 21.63 -3.10
C ALA A 67 8.28 20.66 -4.29
N SER A 68 7.17 20.50 -5.00
CA SER A 68 7.11 19.57 -6.13
C SER A 68 8.10 19.93 -7.24
N ASP A 69 8.37 21.21 -7.51
CA ASP A 69 9.34 21.63 -8.53
C ASP A 69 10.81 21.39 -8.12
N GLU A 70 11.10 21.19 -6.84
CA GLU A 70 12.45 20.90 -6.33
C GLU A 70 12.87 19.44 -6.51
N ILE A 71 11.89 18.53 -6.68
CA ILE A 71 12.14 17.10 -6.82
C ILE A 71 11.55 16.54 -8.12
N SER A 72 12.22 15.52 -8.63
CA SER A 72 11.74 14.69 -9.74
C SER A 72 11.26 13.35 -9.19
N GLY A 73 10.15 12.85 -9.72
CA GLY A 73 9.61 11.54 -9.33
C GLY A 73 10.36 10.36 -9.94
N GLY A 74 11.22 10.60 -10.94
CA GLY A 74 11.75 9.56 -11.82
C GLY A 74 12.93 8.75 -11.27
N LYS A 75 13.48 7.88 -12.13
CA LYS A 75 14.60 6.96 -11.87
C LYS A 75 15.91 7.61 -11.41
N ALA A 76 16.04 8.93 -11.47
CA ALA A 76 17.18 9.68 -10.93
C ALA A 76 16.83 10.49 -9.66
N GLY A 77 15.56 10.52 -9.26
CA GLY A 77 15.06 11.32 -8.14
C GLY A 77 14.42 10.46 -7.04
N ALA A 78 13.21 10.85 -6.62
CA ALA A 78 12.48 10.25 -5.50
C ALA A 78 12.37 8.72 -5.61
N ALA A 79 11.96 8.19 -6.77
CA ALA A 79 11.84 6.75 -7.00
C ALA A 79 13.14 5.99 -6.73
N ARG A 80 14.27 6.53 -7.22
CA ARG A 80 15.57 5.92 -7.00
C ARG A 80 15.92 5.86 -5.52
N ARG A 81 15.70 6.96 -4.80
CA ARG A 81 16.06 6.99 -3.40
C ARG A 81 15.23 6.03 -2.57
N LEU A 82 13.93 5.95 -2.85
CA LEU A 82 13.04 4.99 -2.21
C LEU A 82 13.49 3.54 -2.50
N GLN A 83 13.93 3.23 -3.73
CA GLN A 83 14.53 1.94 -4.05
C GLN A 83 15.81 1.65 -3.25
N GLU A 84 16.71 2.64 -3.12
CA GLU A 84 17.93 2.52 -2.31
C GLU A 84 17.65 2.30 -0.82
N LEU A 85 16.51 2.77 -0.32
CA LEU A 85 16.02 2.52 1.05
C LEU A 85 15.30 1.17 1.20
N GLY A 86 15.22 0.38 0.13
CA GLY A 86 14.68 -0.98 0.13
C GLY A 86 13.19 -1.08 -0.19
N PHE A 87 12.57 -0.02 -0.72
CA PHE A 87 11.18 -0.06 -1.18
C PHE A 87 11.09 -0.51 -2.64
N VAL A 88 10.01 -1.20 -2.98
CA VAL A 88 9.70 -1.53 -4.37
C VAL A 88 9.11 -0.30 -5.03
N VAL A 89 9.74 0.19 -6.09
CA VAL A 89 9.22 1.28 -6.91
C VAL A 89 9.16 0.82 -8.35
N GLU A 90 8.00 1.03 -8.96
CA GLU A 90 7.73 0.67 -10.34
C GLU A 90 7.50 1.92 -11.18
N GLY A 91 7.88 1.90 -12.46
CA GLY A 91 7.60 3.02 -13.35
C GLY A 91 7.58 2.70 -14.84
N LEU A 92 7.51 3.73 -15.70
CA LEU A 92 7.40 3.58 -17.17
C LEU A 92 8.39 2.58 -17.78
N ASP A 93 9.61 2.47 -17.22
CA ASP A 93 10.63 1.52 -17.69
C ASP A 93 10.24 0.04 -17.46
N ASP A 94 9.29 -0.25 -16.55
CA ASP A 94 8.82 -1.61 -16.25
C ASP A 94 7.92 -2.20 -17.32
N GLU A 95 7.40 -1.42 -18.26
CA GLU A 95 6.59 -1.93 -19.38
C GLU A 95 7.35 -3.00 -20.19
N ARG A 96 8.68 -2.91 -20.26
CA ARG A 96 9.52 -3.88 -20.99
C ARG A 96 9.67 -5.23 -20.26
N GLY A 97 9.26 -5.33 -18.99
CA GLY A 97 9.43 -6.51 -18.16
C GLY A 97 8.13 -7.14 -17.66
N ARG A 98 6.97 -6.58 -18.03
CA ARG A 98 5.67 -7.11 -17.62
C ARG A 98 5.26 -8.32 -18.46
N ARG A 99 4.55 -9.26 -17.83
CA ARG A 99 3.87 -10.37 -18.52
C ARG A 99 2.41 -9.99 -18.74
N THR A 100 1.90 -10.16 -19.96
CA THR A 100 0.54 -9.78 -20.33
C THR A 100 -0.36 -11.00 -20.51
N TYR A 101 -1.65 -10.81 -20.24
CA TYR A 101 -2.69 -11.82 -20.24
C TYR A 101 -3.95 -11.26 -20.90
N ALA A 102 -4.72 -12.12 -21.56
CA ALA A 102 -5.99 -11.71 -22.15
C ALA A 102 -7.05 -11.37 -21.09
N THR A 103 -7.00 -12.00 -19.91
CA THR A 103 -8.00 -11.83 -18.84
C THR A 103 -7.36 -11.91 -17.45
N PHE A 104 -8.11 -11.45 -16.45
CA PHE A 104 -7.74 -11.62 -15.03
C PHE A 104 -7.53 -13.09 -14.65
N ASP A 105 -8.46 -13.98 -15.03
CA ASP A 105 -8.37 -15.41 -14.70
C ASP A 105 -7.15 -16.09 -15.32
N ALA A 106 -6.71 -15.63 -16.50
CA ALA A 106 -5.48 -16.13 -17.13
C ALA A 106 -4.20 -15.73 -16.38
N ALA A 107 -4.25 -14.67 -15.56
CA ALA A 107 -3.14 -14.21 -14.75
C ALA A 107 -3.05 -14.91 -13.36
N LEU A 108 -4.16 -15.49 -12.88
CA LEU A 108 -4.23 -16.16 -11.57
C LEU A 108 -3.24 -17.30 -11.33
N PRO A 109 -2.84 -18.12 -12.34
CA PRO A 109 -1.81 -19.14 -12.13
C PRO A 109 -0.46 -18.56 -11.67
N GLU A 110 -0.15 -17.31 -12.03
CA GLU A 110 1.09 -16.66 -11.65
C GLU A 110 0.96 -15.78 -10.40
N PHE A 111 -0.21 -15.19 -10.16
CA PHE A 111 -0.45 -14.33 -9.01
C PHE A 111 -1.53 -14.93 -8.10
N ARG A 112 -1.08 -15.49 -6.97
CA ARG A 112 -1.97 -16.12 -5.99
C ARG A 112 -2.79 -15.07 -5.23
N ILE A 113 -4.07 -15.01 -5.56
CA ILE A 113 -5.11 -14.29 -4.82
C ILE A 113 -5.80 -15.28 -3.86
N PRO A 114 -6.04 -14.91 -2.59
CA PRO A 114 -6.88 -15.72 -1.70
C PRO A 114 -8.26 -15.96 -2.28
N PHE A 115 -8.79 -17.19 -2.17
CA PHE A 115 -10.03 -17.57 -2.83
C PHE A 115 -11.22 -16.70 -2.41
N GLU A 116 -11.27 -16.30 -1.13
CA GLU A 116 -12.28 -15.40 -0.57
C GLU A 116 -12.34 -14.03 -1.24
N ASN A 117 -11.24 -13.59 -1.87
CA ASN A 117 -11.17 -12.30 -2.55
C ASN A 117 -11.62 -12.36 -4.01
N LEU A 118 -11.67 -13.56 -4.61
CA LEU A 118 -11.96 -13.70 -6.03
C LEU A 118 -13.35 -13.21 -6.40
N THR A 119 -14.35 -13.43 -5.55
CA THR A 119 -15.72 -12.95 -5.80
C THR A 119 -15.77 -11.44 -5.85
N ALA A 120 -15.24 -10.76 -4.82
CA ALA A 120 -15.22 -9.30 -4.75
C ALA A 120 -14.42 -8.67 -5.90
N ILE A 121 -13.30 -9.29 -6.28
CA ILE A 121 -12.51 -8.84 -7.44
C ILE A 121 -13.30 -9.01 -8.74
N ARG A 122 -13.93 -10.17 -8.97
CA ARG A 122 -14.72 -10.40 -10.19
C ARG A 122 -15.92 -9.46 -10.29
N GLU A 123 -16.61 -9.21 -9.18
CA GLU A 123 -17.70 -8.24 -9.12
C GLU A 123 -17.22 -6.82 -9.44
N HIS A 124 -16.05 -6.42 -8.90
CA HIS A 124 -15.43 -5.15 -9.26
C HIS A 124 -15.16 -5.07 -10.76
N LEU A 125 -14.52 -6.09 -11.33
CA LEU A 125 -14.09 -6.13 -12.73
C LEU A 125 -15.26 -6.21 -13.71
N ALA A 126 -16.36 -6.89 -13.34
CA ALA A 126 -17.55 -7.00 -14.19
C ALA A 126 -18.24 -5.66 -14.49
N ARG A 127 -17.84 -4.57 -13.82
CA ARG A 127 -18.36 -3.22 -14.03
C ARG A 127 -17.65 -2.44 -15.14
N PHE A 128 -16.58 -2.99 -15.71
CA PHE A 128 -15.71 -2.30 -16.66
C PHE A 128 -15.31 -3.24 -17.80
N ASP A 129 -14.94 -2.65 -18.93
CA ASP A 129 -14.36 -3.37 -20.06
C ASP A 129 -12.83 -3.25 -20.03
N PHE A 130 -12.14 -4.39 -20.09
CA PHE A 130 -10.67 -4.44 -20.07
C PHE A 130 -10.13 -5.03 -21.37
N SER A 131 -9.04 -4.45 -21.86
CA SER A 131 -8.34 -4.92 -23.06
C SER A 131 -7.29 -5.99 -22.75
N GLU A 132 -6.61 -5.85 -21.61
CA GLU A 132 -5.59 -6.78 -21.16
C GLU A 132 -5.43 -6.74 -19.65
N ALA A 133 -4.84 -7.80 -19.11
CA ALA A 133 -4.25 -7.81 -17.80
C ALA A 133 -2.71 -7.91 -17.91
N TYR A 134 -1.98 -7.36 -16.95
CA TYR A 134 -0.54 -7.60 -16.86
C TYR A 134 -0.06 -7.77 -15.43
N ILE A 135 1.01 -8.53 -15.27
CA ILE A 135 1.76 -8.65 -14.01
C ILE A 135 3.13 -8.00 -14.24
N PRO A 136 3.51 -6.99 -13.45
CA PRO A 136 4.83 -6.37 -13.55
C PRO A 136 5.94 -7.39 -13.23
N ARG A 137 7.18 -7.09 -13.59
CA ARG A 137 8.33 -7.96 -13.31
C ARG A 137 8.46 -8.31 -11.82
N SER A 138 8.09 -7.36 -10.95
CA SER A 138 8.07 -7.52 -9.49
C SER A 138 7.10 -8.61 -9.00
N GLY A 139 6.04 -8.92 -9.76
CA GLY A 139 4.99 -9.83 -9.33
C GLY A 139 4.15 -9.29 -8.18
N SER A 140 4.01 -7.97 -8.07
CA SER A 140 3.37 -7.27 -6.94
C SER A 140 1.83 -7.21 -7.03
N TYR A 141 1.27 -7.12 -8.23
CA TYR A 141 -0.18 -7.06 -8.48
C TYR A 141 -0.56 -7.63 -9.85
N ILE A 142 -1.86 -7.76 -10.10
CA ILE A 142 -2.43 -7.84 -11.46
C ILE A 142 -3.01 -6.48 -11.82
N ALA A 143 -2.55 -5.89 -12.91
CA ALA A 143 -3.10 -4.66 -13.45
C ALA A 143 -4.09 -4.99 -14.57
N MET A 144 -5.23 -4.31 -14.58
CA MET A 144 -6.28 -4.45 -15.57
C MET A 144 -6.37 -3.13 -16.35
N VAL A 145 -6.10 -3.21 -17.66
CA VAL A 145 -6.03 -2.06 -18.55
C VAL A 145 -7.41 -1.84 -19.19
N PRO A 146 -8.11 -0.75 -18.89
CA PRO A 146 -9.41 -0.48 -19.49
C PRO A 146 -9.35 -0.40 -21.02
N ALA A 147 -10.39 -0.89 -21.70
CA ALA A 147 -10.47 -0.88 -23.16
C ALA A 147 -10.68 0.52 -23.74
N ASP A 148 -11.22 1.44 -22.95
CA ASP A 148 -11.49 2.84 -23.31
C ASP A 148 -10.27 3.77 -23.16
N GLY A 149 -9.10 3.23 -22.80
CA GLY A 149 -7.92 4.03 -22.48
C GLY A 149 -8.01 4.74 -21.13
N GLY A 150 -8.98 4.36 -20.30
CA GLY A 150 -9.09 4.75 -18.91
C GLY A 150 -7.90 4.30 -18.07
N LEU A 151 -7.93 4.66 -16.80
CA LEU A 151 -6.81 4.42 -15.90
C LEU A 151 -6.80 2.97 -15.41
N VAL A 152 -5.60 2.40 -15.34
CA VAL A 152 -5.37 1.01 -14.92
C VAL A 152 -5.92 0.74 -13.52
N HIS A 153 -6.61 -0.39 -13.37
CA HIS A 153 -7.06 -0.91 -12.08
C HIS A 153 -6.01 -1.90 -11.57
N TYR A 154 -5.58 -1.75 -10.33
CA TYR A 154 -4.52 -2.55 -9.73
C TYR A 154 -5.10 -3.46 -8.66
N ILE A 155 -4.91 -4.77 -8.81
CA ILE A 155 -5.41 -5.80 -7.90
C ILE A 155 -4.22 -6.38 -7.16
N ASN A 156 -4.09 -5.99 -5.90
CA ASN A 156 -3.14 -6.57 -4.96
C ASN A 156 -3.77 -7.78 -4.24
N ARG A 157 -3.02 -8.39 -3.33
CA ARG A 157 -3.53 -9.50 -2.51
C ARG A 157 -4.61 -9.06 -1.53
N GLY A 158 -4.51 -7.82 -1.03
CA GLY A 158 -5.37 -7.27 0.01
C GLY A 158 -6.15 -6.03 -0.40
N SER A 159 -6.05 -5.58 -1.64
CA SER A 159 -6.77 -4.38 -2.08
C SER A 159 -6.98 -4.33 -3.59
N ILE A 160 -7.99 -3.58 -4.01
CA ILE A 160 -8.15 -3.09 -5.37
C ILE A 160 -7.96 -1.59 -5.34
N TYR A 161 -7.03 -1.07 -6.12
CA TYR A 161 -6.84 0.35 -6.32
C TYR A 161 -7.26 0.74 -7.74
N TYR A 162 -8.16 1.71 -7.88
CA TYR A 162 -8.59 2.23 -9.18
C TYR A 162 -8.96 3.71 -9.09
N ARG A 163 -9.10 4.38 -10.24
CA ARG A 163 -9.59 5.75 -10.28
C ARG A 163 -11.05 5.77 -10.73
N ARG A 164 -11.88 6.51 -10.01
CA ARG A 164 -13.27 6.81 -10.40
C ARG A 164 -13.31 7.81 -11.55
N ALA A 165 -14.48 7.92 -12.18
CA ALA A 165 -14.71 8.86 -13.29
C ALA A 165 -14.52 10.33 -12.89
N ASP A 166 -14.68 10.68 -11.61
CA ASP A 166 -14.47 12.03 -11.06
C ASP A 166 -12.97 12.36 -10.81
N GLY A 167 -12.07 11.42 -11.12
CA GLY A 167 -10.65 11.59 -10.90
C GLY A 167 -10.19 11.22 -9.49
N THR A 168 -11.08 10.77 -8.60
CA THR A 168 -10.68 10.33 -7.26
C THR A 168 -10.14 8.91 -7.29
N GLY A 169 -8.99 8.70 -6.66
CA GLY A 169 -8.46 7.37 -6.38
C GLY A 169 -9.29 6.68 -5.30
N GLU A 170 -9.71 5.45 -5.55
CA GLU A 170 -10.42 4.62 -4.59
C GLU A 170 -9.64 3.34 -4.29
N LEU A 171 -9.55 3.02 -3.01
CA LEU A 171 -9.00 1.77 -2.49
C LEU A 171 -10.14 0.94 -1.92
N ILE A 172 -10.36 -0.24 -2.48
CA ILE A 172 -11.28 -1.25 -1.94
C ILE A 172 -10.43 -2.25 -1.16
N ALA A 173 -10.59 -2.29 0.16
CA ALA A 173 -9.93 -3.30 0.99
C ALA A 173 -10.52 -4.68 0.72
N LEU A 174 -9.67 -5.67 0.52
CA LEU A 174 -10.02 -7.07 0.37
C LEU A 174 -9.64 -7.83 1.65
N PRO A 175 -10.45 -8.82 2.09
CA PRO A 175 -10.09 -9.69 3.19
C PRO A 175 -8.72 -10.33 2.98
N VAL A 176 -7.75 -10.02 3.84
CA VAL A 176 -6.51 -10.79 3.88
C VAL A 176 -6.68 -11.86 4.95
N ASN A 177 -6.74 -13.15 4.58
CA ASN A 177 -6.55 -14.21 5.56
C ASN A 177 -5.14 -14.05 6.17
N GLN A 178 -5.06 -13.37 7.31
CA GLN A 178 -3.85 -13.18 8.10
C GLN A 178 -3.44 -14.46 8.84
N LEU A 179 -3.56 -15.63 8.21
CA LEU A 179 -3.13 -16.91 8.79
C LEU A 179 -1.59 -17.04 8.93
N GLY A 180 -0.85 -15.94 8.79
CA GLY A 180 0.62 -15.91 8.95
C GLY A 180 1.21 -14.59 9.46
N ARG A 181 0.43 -13.61 9.91
CA ARG A 181 0.96 -12.41 10.58
C ARG A 181 0.24 -12.17 11.90
N SER A 182 0.83 -12.68 12.98
CA SER A 182 0.84 -11.95 14.24
C SER A 182 1.47 -10.57 13.97
N GLY A 183 0.65 -9.55 13.77
CA GLY A 183 1.14 -8.22 13.41
C GLY A 183 0.05 -7.17 13.34
N PHE A 184 -0.34 -6.66 14.51
CA PHE A 184 -0.93 -5.33 14.76
C PHE A 184 -2.25 -4.94 14.06
N THR A 185 -3.37 -5.41 14.60
CA THR A 185 -4.55 -4.55 14.74
C THR A 185 -4.30 -3.57 15.90
N ARG A 186 -3.90 -2.33 15.58
CA ARG A 186 -3.84 -1.23 16.56
C ARG A 186 -5.26 -0.76 16.88
N ASN A 187 -5.90 -1.45 17.80
CA ASN A 187 -6.92 -0.82 18.66
C ASN A 187 -6.71 -1.33 20.09
N ALA A 188 -5.64 -0.83 20.72
CA ALA A 188 -5.38 -1.04 22.13
C ALA A 188 -5.59 0.27 22.87
N THR A 189 -6.80 0.49 23.37
CA THR A 189 -6.90 0.97 24.75
C THR A 189 -6.08 -0.02 25.57
N ALA A 190 -4.92 0.42 26.04
CA ALA A 190 -3.96 -0.43 26.76
C ALA A 190 -4.66 -1.10 27.96
N ARG A 191 -5.12 -2.34 27.76
CA ARG A 191 -5.56 -3.18 28.86
C ARG A 191 -4.29 -3.60 29.58
N LYS A 192 -4.16 -3.17 30.84
CA LYS A 192 -3.09 -3.62 31.75
C LYS A 192 -2.99 -5.15 31.62
N PRO A 193 -1.78 -5.73 31.47
CA PRO A 193 -1.63 -7.19 31.43
C PRO A 193 -2.28 -7.78 32.68
N ALA A 194 -3.10 -8.82 32.51
CA ALA A 194 -3.78 -9.47 33.62
C ALA A 194 -2.73 -10.09 34.55
N GLU A 195 -2.87 -9.83 35.84
CA GLU A 195 -2.03 -10.47 36.86
C GLU A 195 -2.42 -11.94 36.97
N VAL A 196 -1.44 -12.83 37.12
CA VAL A 196 -1.65 -14.27 37.27
C VAL A 196 -1.41 -14.69 38.72
N CYS A 197 -2.21 -15.63 39.21
CA CYS A 197 -2.02 -16.23 40.52
C CYS A 197 -0.68 -16.99 40.57
N PRO A 198 0.20 -16.76 41.56
CA PRO A 198 1.50 -17.43 41.62
C PRO A 198 1.42 -18.92 42.03
N GLU A 199 0.31 -19.37 42.59
CA GLU A 199 0.14 -20.76 43.03
C GLU A 199 -0.49 -21.65 41.95
N CYS A 200 -1.60 -21.21 41.36
CA CYS A 200 -2.33 -22.01 40.36
C CYS A 200 -2.19 -21.49 38.92
N TRP A 201 -1.44 -20.40 38.70
CA TRP A 201 -1.12 -19.82 37.38
C TRP A 201 -2.34 -19.41 36.53
N LEU A 202 -3.51 -19.26 37.15
CA LEU A 202 -4.72 -18.75 36.50
C LEU A 202 -4.67 -17.21 36.46
N GLU A 203 -5.18 -16.60 35.38
CA GLU A 203 -5.39 -15.15 35.35
C GLU A 203 -6.36 -14.73 36.48
N LEU A 204 -5.97 -13.73 37.24
CA LEU A 204 -6.78 -13.18 38.32
C LEU A 204 -7.95 -12.39 37.72
N PRO A 205 -9.18 -12.55 38.25
CA PRO A 205 -10.28 -11.66 37.93
C PRO A 205 -9.95 -10.24 38.40
N ALA A 206 -10.75 -9.25 37.97
CA ALA A 206 -10.54 -7.85 38.31
C ALA A 206 -10.53 -7.54 39.83
N SER A 207 -11.01 -8.47 40.67
CA SER A 207 -10.91 -8.39 42.13
C SER A 207 -9.50 -8.63 42.67
N GLY A 208 -8.59 -9.22 41.89
CA GLY A 208 -7.25 -9.60 42.34
C GLY A 208 -7.21 -10.82 43.28
N VAL A 209 -8.36 -11.45 43.55
CA VAL A 209 -8.48 -12.63 44.43
C VAL A 209 -8.79 -13.85 43.58
N CYS A 210 -8.00 -14.90 43.73
CA CYS A 210 -8.23 -16.15 43.01
C CYS A 210 -9.40 -16.90 43.65
N PRO A 211 -10.35 -17.43 42.86
CA PRO A 211 -11.52 -18.14 43.40
C PRO A 211 -11.19 -19.51 44.03
N HIS A 212 -9.95 -19.97 43.95
CA HIS A 212 -9.53 -21.29 44.43
C HIS A 212 -8.85 -21.28 45.82
N HIS A 213 -8.61 -20.10 46.42
CA HIS A 213 -8.00 -19.96 47.75
C HIS A 213 -8.23 -18.56 48.36
#